data_AF-A0A6I9YDV7-F1
#
_entry.id   AF-A0A6I9YDV7-F1
#
_cell.length_a   1.000
_cell.length_b   1.000
_cell.length_c   1.000
_cell.angle_alpha   90.00
_cell.angle_beta   90.00
_cell.angle_gamma   90.00
#
_symmetry.space_group_name_H-M   'P 1'
#
loop_
_entity.id
_entity.type
_entity.pdbx_description
1 polymer ?
#
loop_
_entity_poly.entity_id
_entity_poly.type
_entity_poly.pdbx_seq_one_letter_code
_entity_poly.pdbx_strand_id
1 'polypeptide(L)'
;MGKLGDGATPMHSEHLPLLAKAAPSATYLSQQEVAEQGSAAPWPGLRRALISLLAGLFACMLLLAVALLLSLPRPRPALGWWQKAAFYHLPPSSFLDSDGDGWGDLAGVRQQLDQLATLPIQALVLGSILEGGGANLTQIVPARGSLAQLQALLTDGHKRGIRILLELPPWGEEGDASAESNQTVKLLKEALQFWQSEGVHGFLVAKDPAWCLLTVSFTTGNQPVIYNNNLSGMGMEQHPVITLNHAAASFAWHNIL
;
A
#
# COMPACT_ATOMS: atom_id res chain seq x y z
N MET A 1 -21.08 58.99 113.75
CA MET A 1 -21.56 57.83 114.54
C MET A 1 -22.03 56.75 113.56
N GLY A 2 -21.81 55.46 113.88
CA GLY A 2 -21.90 54.31 112.97
C GLY A 2 -23.26 54.03 112.32
N LYS A 3 -23.44 52.98 111.50
CA LYS A 3 -22.77 51.68 111.47
C LYS A 3 -23.30 50.88 110.24
N LEU A 4 -22.50 49.92 109.76
CA LEU A 4 -22.82 48.65 109.06
C LEU A 4 -23.45 48.73 107.65
N GLY A 5 -22.90 48.09 106.60
CA GLY A 5 -22.69 46.63 106.44
C GLY A 5 -23.93 46.06 105.75
N ASP A 6 -23.94 45.28 104.67
CA ASP A 6 -23.00 44.41 103.96
C ASP A 6 -23.54 44.21 102.53
N GLY A 7 -22.70 43.80 101.59
CA GLY A 7 -23.18 43.43 100.25
C GLY A 7 -22.05 43.10 99.29
N ALA A 8 -21.37 41.98 99.54
CA ALA A 8 -20.38 41.42 98.64
C ALA A 8 -21.04 40.74 97.43
N THR A 9 -20.56 41.04 96.23
CA THR A 9 -20.43 40.07 95.13
C THR A 9 -19.25 40.46 94.25
N PRO A 10 -18.25 39.57 94.06
CA PRO A 10 -17.12 39.80 93.17
C PRO A 10 -17.52 39.44 91.73
N MET A 11 -17.53 40.42 90.82
CA MET A 11 -17.72 40.14 89.39
C MET A 11 -16.40 39.71 88.76
N HIS A 12 -16.29 38.39 88.63
CA HIS A 12 -15.79 37.62 87.49
C HIS A 12 -14.39 37.93 86.93
N SER A 13 -13.48 37.03 87.30
CA SER A 13 -12.23 36.71 86.63
C SER A 13 -12.45 36.27 85.18
N GLU A 14 -11.39 36.51 84.40
CA GLU A 14 -11.13 36.11 83.02
C GLU A 14 -11.64 34.72 82.64
N HIS A 15 -12.08 34.56 81.39
CA HIS A 15 -11.56 33.58 80.42
C HIS A 15 -12.43 33.68 79.15
N LEU A 16 -11.77 33.96 78.01
CA LEU A 16 -12.34 33.79 76.69
C LEU A 16 -13.02 32.41 76.58
N PRO A 17 -14.31 32.32 76.24
CA PRO A 17 -14.79 31.16 75.52
C PRO A 17 -14.35 31.36 74.06
N LEU A 18 -13.30 30.63 73.67
CA LEU A 18 -13.18 30.20 72.28
C LEU A 18 -14.55 29.64 71.83
N LEU A 19 -14.95 29.95 70.59
CA LEU A 19 -16.13 29.46 69.87
C LEU A 19 -17.43 30.28 70.01
N ALA A 20 -17.43 31.51 69.50
CA ALA A 20 -18.62 32.00 68.79
C ALA A 20 -18.71 31.28 67.43
N LYS A 21 -19.07 30.01 67.47
CA LYS A 21 -19.60 29.26 66.33
C LYS A 21 -20.94 29.89 65.98
N ALA A 22 -20.97 30.85 65.05
CA ALA A 22 -22.15 31.17 64.25
C ALA A 22 -21.85 32.26 63.19
N ALA A 23 -21.62 31.83 61.96
CA ALA A 23 -22.52 32.24 60.89
C ALA A 23 -22.90 30.96 60.15
N PRO A 24 -24.17 30.49 60.23
CA PRO A 24 -24.58 29.33 59.46
C PRO A 24 -24.57 29.74 57.99
N SER A 25 -23.62 29.20 57.23
CA SER A 25 -23.64 29.20 55.78
C SER A 25 -24.81 28.35 55.30
N ALA A 26 -26.04 28.86 55.39
CA ALA A 26 -27.28 28.20 54.99
C ALA A 26 -27.43 28.11 53.46
N THR A 27 -26.33 27.85 52.75
CA THR A 27 -26.31 27.59 51.31
C THR A 27 -25.81 26.17 51.00
N TYR A 28 -25.10 25.54 51.93
CA TYR A 28 -24.54 24.20 51.75
C TYR A 28 -24.86 23.33 52.97
N LEU A 29 -25.40 22.15 52.70
CA LEU A 29 -25.64 21.11 53.70
C LEU A 29 -24.31 20.44 54.06
N SER A 30 -24.15 20.07 55.33
CA SER A 30 -23.01 19.26 55.78
C SER A 30 -23.10 17.83 55.22
N GLN A 31 -21.97 17.11 55.15
CA GLN A 31 -21.91 15.73 54.62
C GLN A 31 -22.90 14.78 55.33
N GLN A 32 -23.11 14.97 56.63
CA GLN A 32 -24.04 14.17 57.43
C GLN A 32 -25.50 14.48 57.08
N GLU A 33 -25.85 15.77 56.96
CA GLU A 33 -27.21 16.20 56.57
C GLU A 33 -27.55 15.77 55.13
N VAL A 34 -26.58 15.83 54.21
CA VAL A 34 -26.74 15.34 52.82
C VAL A 34 -26.94 13.83 52.80
N ALA A 35 -26.19 13.07 53.60
CA ALA A 35 -26.34 11.62 53.67
C ALA A 35 -27.69 11.21 54.25
N GLU A 36 -28.14 11.89 55.31
CA GLU A 36 -29.43 11.67 55.95
C GLU A 36 -30.58 11.97 54.97
N GLN A 37 -30.60 13.16 54.37
CA GLN A 37 -31.62 13.57 53.39
C GLN A 37 -31.58 12.75 52.09
N GLY A 38 -30.39 12.38 51.62
CA GLY A 38 -30.19 11.60 50.39
C GLY A 38 -30.46 10.10 50.52
N SER A 39 -30.61 9.60 51.76
CA SER A 39 -31.00 8.22 52.03
C SER A 39 -32.53 8.02 52.09
N ALA A 40 -33.30 9.12 52.23
CA ALA A 40 -34.75 9.09 52.25
C ALA A 40 -35.34 8.74 50.88
N ALA A 41 -36.44 7.98 50.87
CA ALA A 41 -37.18 7.70 49.64
C ALA A 41 -37.75 9.01 49.06
N PRO A 42 -37.64 9.25 47.74
CA PRO A 42 -37.36 8.28 46.65
C PRO A 42 -35.92 8.31 46.08
N TRP A 43 -35.01 9.09 46.65
CA TRP A 43 -33.72 9.44 46.04
C TRP A 43 -32.81 8.26 45.67
N PRO A 44 -32.68 7.18 46.49
CA PRO A 44 -31.86 6.03 46.13
C PRO A 44 -32.36 5.28 44.90
N GLY A 45 -33.68 5.18 44.73
CA GLY A 45 -34.31 4.53 43.58
C GLY A 45 -34.11 5.34 42.30
N LEU A 46 -34.32 6.65 42.38
CA LEU A 46 -34.11 7.58 41.27
C LEU A 46 -32.64 7.58 40.80
N ARG A 47 -31.67 7.61 41.73
CA ARG A 47 -30.25 7.55 41.39
C ARG A 47 -29.89 6.26 40.65
N ARG A 48 -30.38 5.10 41.14
CA ARG A 48 -30.15 3.81 40.46
C ARG A 48 -30.80 3.80 39.08
N ALA A 49 -32.01 4.33 38.93
CA ALA A 49 -32.69 4.43 37.64
C ALA A 49 -31.92 5.31 36.65
N LEU A 50 -31.44 6.49 37.08
CA LEU A 50 -30.65 7.40 36.24
C LEU A 50 -29.30 6.81 35.84
N ILE A 51 -28.61 6.13 36.76
CA ILE A 51 -27.34 5.46 36.45
C ILE A 51 -27.55 4.31 35.47
N SER A 52 -28.59 3.49 35.66
CA SER A 52 -28.94 2.41 34.73
C SER A 52 -29.33 2.93 33.35
N LEU A 53 -30.09 4.04 33.29
CA LEU A 53 -30.45 4.70 32.03
C LEU A 53 -29.19 5.21 31.31
N LEU A 54 -28.32 5.93 32.01
CA LEU A 54 -27.07 6.45 31.44
C LEU A 54 -26.15 5.33 30.95
N ALA A 55 -26.00 4.26 31.74
CA ALA A 55 -25.23 3.08 31.37
C ALA A 55 -25.82 2.38 30.13
N GLY A 56 -27.15 2.29 30.05
CA GLY A 56 -27.85 1.73 28.88
C GLY A 56 -27.65 2.57 27.63
N LEU A 57 -27.76 3.90 27.73
CA LEU A 57 -27.50 4.81 26.61
C LEU A 57 -26.05 4.71 26.13
N PHE A 58 -25.09 4.63 27.05
CA PHE A 58 -23.68 4.46 26.73
C PHE A 58 -23.41 3.12 26.04
N ALA A 59 -24.00 2.03 26.54
CA ALA A 59 -23.91 0.72 25.91
C ALA A 59 -24.54 0.71 24.51
N CYS A 60 -25.70 1.36 24.34
CA CYS A 60 -26.35 1.50 23.04
C CYS A 60 -25.49 2.29 22.04
N MET A 61 -24.89 3.40 22.48
CA MET A 61 -23.95 4.18 21.66
C MET A 61 -22.72 3.35 21.26
N LEU A 62 -22.17 2.56 22.18
CA LEU A 62 -21.03 1.67 21.90
C LEU A 62 -21.40 0.58 20.89
N LEU A 63 -22.56 -0.06 21.07
CA LEU A 63 -23.07 -1.06 20.14
C LEU A 63 -23.31 -0.47 18.74
N LEU A 64 -23.87 0.75 18.67
CA LEU A 64 -24.07 1.45 17.40
C LEU A 64 -22.73 1.77 16.72
N ALA A 65 -21.73 2.24 17.47
CA ALA A 65 -20.40 2.51 16.93
C ALA A 65 -19.73 1.24 16.38
N VAL A 66 -19.83 0.12 17.10
CA VAL A 66 -19.32 -1.18 16.64
C VAL A 66 -20.07 -1.66 15.39
N ALA A 67 -21.40 -1.57 15.38
CA ALA A 67 -22.20 -1.94 14.22
C ALA A 67 -21.85 -1.09 12.98
N LEU A 68 -21.58 0.21 13.17
CA LEU A 68 -21.13 1.10 12.10
C LEU A 68 -19.76 0.68 11.56
N LEU A 69 -18.78 0.42 12.44
CA LEU A 69 -17.44 -0.04 12.05
C LEU A 69 -17.46 -1.36 11.27
N LEU A 70 -18.33 -2.29 11.66
CA LEU A 70 -18.48 -3.58 10.97
C LEU A 70 -19.22 -3.46 9.63
N SER A 71 -20.02 -2.41 9.45
CA SER A 71 -20.81 -2.17 8.24
C SER A 71 -20.08 -1.31 7.20
N LEU A 72 -18.97 -0.67 7.57
CA LEU A 72 -18.17 0.12 6.63
C LEU A 72 -17.58 -0.79 5.53
N PRO A 73 -17.74 -0.44 4.24
CA PRO A 73 -17.10 -1.17 3.17
C PRO A 73 -15.58 -1.11 3.35
N ARG A 74 -14.92 -2.27 3.26
CA ARG A 74 -13.46 -2.33 3.33
C ARG A 74 -12.87 -1.47 2.22
N PRO A 75 -11.86 -0.63 2.49
CA PRO A 75 -11.16 0.08 1.44
C PRO A 75 -10.63 -0.94 0.44
N ARG A 76 -10.91 -0.73 -0.85
CA ARG A 76 -10.35 -1.60 -1.89
C ARG A 76 -8.82 -1.50 -1.79
N PRO A 77 -8.09 -2.62 -1.90
CA PRO A 77 -6.64 -2.56 -1.93
C PRO A 77 -6.21 -1.59 -3.04
N ALA A 78 -5.22 -0.76 -2.74
CA ALA A 78 -4.69 0.17 -3.74
C ALA A 78 -4.18 -0.65 -4.93
N LEU A 79 -4.77 -0.39 -6.11
CA LEU A 79 -4.33 -1.05 -7.33
C LEU A 79 -2.86 -0.73 -7.56
N GLY A 80 -2.07 -1.75 -7.89
CA GLY A 80 -0.67 -1.60 -8.26
C GLY A 80 -0.51 -0.68 -9.47
N TRP A 81 0.65 -0.06 -9.63
CA TRP A 81 0.91 0.87 -10.75
C TRP A 81 0.61 0.21 -12.10
N TRP A 82 0.94 -1.08 -12.24
CA TRP A 82 0.77 -1.89 -13.42
C TRP A 82 -0.70 -2.20 -13.75
N GLN A 83 -1.61 -2.18 -12.77
CA GLN A 83 -3.05 -2.38 -12.98
C GLN A 83 -3.75 -1.14 -13.55
N LYS A 84 -3.10 0.02 -13.42
CA LYS A 84 -3.55 1.29 -14.01
C LYS A 84 -2.72 1.68 -15.22
N ALA A 85 -1.66 0.92 -15.52
CA ALA A 85 -0.68 1.27 -16.53
C ALA A 85 -1.15 0.91 -17.94
N ALA A 86 -1.01 1.84 -18.87
CA ALA A 86 -1.00 1.52 -20.30
C ALA A 86 0.42 1.08 -20.73
N PHE A 87 0.49 -0.09 -21.36
CA PHE A 87 1.71 -0.70 -21.89
C PHE A 87 1.79 -0.49 -23.40
N TYR A 88 2.97 -0.13 -23.89
CA TYR A 88 3.26 -0.05 -25.31
C TYR A 88 4.37 -1.04 -25.64
N HIS A 89 4.10 -2.02 -26.50
CA HIS A 89 5.10 -2.98 -26.96
C HIS A 89 5.81 -2.41 -28.18
N LEU A 90 7.13 -2.30 -28.10
CA LEU A 90 7.97 -1.71 -29.13
C LEU A 90 9.15 -2.63 -29.45
N PRO A 91 9.17 -3.31 -30.61
CA PRO A 91 10.34 -4.03 -31.09
C PRO A 91 11.38 -3.04 -31.66
N PRO A 92 12.58 -2.88 -31.04
CA PRO A 92 13.55 -1.88 -31.48
C PRO A 92 13.95 -2.05 -32.95
N SER A 93 14.11 -3.30 -33.39
CA SER A 93 14.51 -3.68 -34.75
C SER A 93 13.65 -3.09 -35.87
N SER A 94 12.40 -2.74 -35.58
CA SER A 94 11.42 -2.24 -36.57
C SER A 94 11.07 -0.77 -36.35
N PHE A 95 11.73 -0.07 -35.43
CA PHE A 95 11.30 1.25 -34.99
C PHE A 95 12.08 2.39 -35.65
N LEU A 96 13.34 2.59 -35.24
CA LEU A 96 14.19 3.65 -35.77
C LEU A 96 15.63 3.16 -35.80
N ASP A 97 16.19 3.11 -37.01
CA ASP A 97 17.61 2.91 -37.27
C ASP A 97 18.35 4.23 -37.02
N SER A 98 19.33 4.22 -36.12
CA SER A 98 20.08 5.43 -35.74
C SER A 98 21.51 5.46 -36.27
N ASP A 99 22.05 4.34 -36.73
CA ASP A 99 23.44 4.22 -37.22
C ASP A 99 23.55 3.85 -38.71
N GLY A 100 22.42 3.61 -39.37
CA GLY A 100 22.31 3.36 -40.80
C GLY A 100 22.57 1.92 -41.22
N ASP A 101 22.53 0.97 -40.29
CA ASP A 101 22.76 -0.46 -40.57
C ASP A 101 21.53 -1.19 -41.17
N GLY A 102 20.39 -0.49 -41.26
CA GLY A 102 19.12 -1.00 -41.78
C GLY A 102 18.20 -1.62 -40.72
N TRP A 103 18.60 -1.64 -39.45
CA TRP A 103 17.85 -2.18 -38.32
C TRP A 103 17.68 -1.14 -37.23
N GLY A 104 16.52 -1.14 -36.57
CA GLY A 104 16.32 -0.23 -35.45
C GLY A 104 17.05 -0.66 -34.17
N ASP A 105 17.53 0.32 -33.42
CA ASP A 105 18.41 0.13 -32.26
C ASP A 105 17.92 0.86 -31.00
N LEU A 106 18.58 0.62 -29.86
CA LEU A 106 18.24 1.26 -28.58
C LEU A 106 18.45 2.79 -28.58
N ALA A 107 19.39 3.31 -29.36
CA ALA A 107 19.63 4.75 -29.47
C ALA A 107 18.49 5.42 -30.26
N GLY A 108 17.96 4.78 -31.30
CA GLY A 108 16.77 5.21 -32.03
C GLY A 108 15.54 5.26 -31.14
N VAL A 109 15.31 4.22 -30.32
CA VAL A 109 14.25 4.24 -29.30
C VAL A 109 14.43 5.41 -28.33
N ARG A 110 15.66 5.65 -27.87
CA ARG A 110 15.98 6.73 -26.95
C ARG A 110 15.71 8.12 -27.54
N GLN A 111 16.01 8.33 -28.83
CA GLN A 111 15.75 9.59 -29.53
C GLN A 111 14.26 9.93 -29.58
N GLN A 112 13.39 8.92 -29.66
CA GLN A 112 11.93 9.11 -29.73
C GLN A 112 11.25 9.08 -28.37
N LEU A 113 11.99 8.99 -27.25
CA LEU A 113 11.38 8.98 -25.92
C LEU A 113 10.51 10.21 -25.65
N ASP A 114 10.88 11.38 -26.17
CA ASP A 114 10.08 12.59 -26.04
C ASP A 114 8.72 12.47 -26.74
N GLN A 115 8.69 11.84 -27.92
CA GLN A 115 7.44 11.56 -28.64
C GLN A 115 6.61 10.50 -27.90
N LEU A 116 7.25 9.44 -27.42
CA LEU A 116 6.58 8.38 -26.64
C LEU A 116 6.00 8.93 -25.33
N ALA A 117 6.63 9.93 -24.71
CA ALA A 117 6.12 10.59 -23.51
C ALA A 117 4.88 11.45 -23.75
N THR A 118 4.57 11.82 -25.01
CA THR A 118 3.30 12.50 -25.33
C THR A 118 2.10 11.54 -25.31
N LEU A 119 2.35 10.24 -25.48
CA LEU A 119 1.31 9.22 -25.41
C LEU A 119 0.94 8.95 -23.94
N PRO A 120 -0.32 8.58 -23.64
CA PRO A 120 -0.76 8.26 -22.28
C PRO A 120 -0.27 6.86 -21.83
N ILE A 121 1.01 6.55 -22.07
CA ILE A 121 1.66 5.29 -21.71
C ILE A 121 2.41 5.46 -20.38
N GLN A 122 2.42 4.42 -19.55
CA GLN A 122 3.19 4.40 -18.30
C GLN A 122 4.33 3.37 -18.35
N ALA A 123 4.30 2.47 -19.32
CA ALA A 123 5.30 1.44 -19.50
C ALA A 123 5.57 1.14 -20.99
N LEU A 124 6.85 1.04 -21.32
CA LEU A 124 7.36 0.60 -22.61
C LEU A 124 7.91 -0.82 -22.46
N VAL A 125 7.39 -1.76 -23.23
CA VAL A 125 7.91 -3.14 -23.30
C VAL A 125 8.81 -3.20 -24.53
N LEU A 126 10.12 -3.29 -24.31
CA LEU A 126 11.09 -3.45 -25.38
C LEU A 126 11.05 -4.89 -25.87
N GLY A 127 10.82 -5.06 -27.17
CA GLY A 127 10.88 -6.37 -27.80
C GLY A 127 12.27 -6.99 -27.67
N SER A 128 12.36 -8.32 -27.74
CA SER A 128 13.56 -9.09 -27.35
C SER A 128 14.87 -8.55 -27.94
N ILE A 129 15.65 -7.82 -27.14
CA ILE A 129 16.99 -7.30 -27.48
C ILE A 129 18.13 -8.24 -27.09
N LEU A 130 17.79 -9.33 -26.40
CA LEU A 130 18.73 -10.27 -25.84
C LEU A 130 19.12 -11.34 -26.86
N GLU A 131 20.28 -11.96 -26.66
CA GLU A 131 20.67 -13.11 -27.46
C GLU A 131 19.66 -14.26 -27.31
N GLY A 132 19.20 -14.79 -28.45
CA GLY A 132 18.22 -15.88 -28.49
C GLY A 132 18.85 -17.26 -28.22
N GLY A 133 18.01 -18.29 -28.07
CA GLY A 133 18.47 -19.70 -28.01
C GLY A 133 18.87 -20.18 -26.61
N GLY A 134 18.51 -19.47 -25.54
CA GLY A 134 18.63 -19.94 -24.16
C GLY A 134 20.06 -20.04 -23.60
N ALA A 135 21.09 -19.73 -24.38
CA ALA A 135 22.48 -19.81 -23.96
C ALA A 135 22.92 -18.62 -23.09
N ASN A 136 22.42 -17.41 -23.39
CA ASN A 136 22.82 -16.21 -22.65
C ASN A 136 21.71 -15.13 -22.61
N LEU A 137 21.02 -15.04 -21.48
CA LEU A 137 19.93 -14.08 -21.27
C LEU A 137 20.40 -12.76 -20.63
N THR A 138 21.71 -12.56 -20.41
CA THR A 138 22.26 -11.32 -19.81
C THR A 138 22.98 -10.44 -20.81
N GLN A 139 23.10 -10.88 -22.07
CA GLN A 139 23.77 -10.13 -23.13
C GLN A 139 22.77 -9.53 -24.12
N ILE A 140 23.03 -8.29 -24.50
CA ILE A 140 22.31 -7.57 -25.55
C ILE A 140 22.98 -7.93 -26.88
N VAL A 141 22.17 -8.21 -27.90
CA VAL A 141 22.67 -8.43 -29.26
C VAL A 141 23.42 -7.16 -29.72
N PRO A 142 24.70 -7.24 -30.11
CA PRO A 142 25.50 -6.05 -30.44
C PRO A 142 24.87 -5.11 -31.47
N ALA A 143 24.18 -5.68 -32.47
CA ALA A 143 23.46 -4.91 -33.50
C ALA A 143 22.27 -4.11 -32.96
N ARG A 144 21.77 -4.43 -31.75
CA ARG A 144 20.67 -3.67 -31.11
C ARG A 144 21.18 -2.63 -30.11
N GLY A 145 22.45 -2.69 -29.77
CA GLY A 145 23.13 -1.75 -28.89
C GLY A 145 23.89 -2.41 -27.74
N SER A 146 24.24 -1.58 -26.77
CA SER A 146 25.08 -1.92 -25.62
C SER A 146 24.33 -1.75 -24.29
N LEU A 147 24.86 -2.36 -23.23
CA LEU A 147 24.33 -2.19 -21.88
C LEU A 147 24.29 -0.71 -21.46
N ALA A 148 25.31 0.07 -21.83
CA ALA A 148 25.36 1.51 -21.54
C ALA A 148 24.24 2.30 -22.24
N GLN A 149 23.90 1.94 -23.48
CA GLN A 149 22.76 2.54 -24.18
C GLN A 149 21.43 2.18 -23.51
N LEU A 150 21.26 0.93 -23.06
CA LEU A 150 20.09 0.52 -22.30
C LEU A 150 19.97 1.27 -20.97
N GLN A 151 21.06 1.39 -20.20
CA GLN A 151 21.07 2.15 -18.95
C GLN A 151 20.70 3.64 -19.16
N ALA A 152 21.21 4.23 -20.24
CA ALA A 152 20.85 5.60 -20.61
C ALA A 152 19.37 5.72 -20.98
N LEU A 153 18.83 4.75 -21.73
CA LEU A 153 17.41 4.67 -22.07
C LEU A 153 16.54 4.51 -20.81
N LEU A 154 16.92 3.64 -19.87
CA LEU A 154 16.26 3.45 -18.58
C LEU A 154 16.20 4.75 -17.78
N THR A 155 17.34 5.43 -17.68
CA THR A 155 17.47 6.70 -16.96
C THR A 155 16.58 7.78 -17.60
N ASP A 156 16.64 7.93 -18.92
CA ASP A 156 15.89 8.96 -19.63
C ASP A 156 14.40 8.67 -19.72
N GLY A 157 13.99 7.40 -19.77
CA GLY A 157 12.60 6.95 -19.66
C GLY A 157 12.05 7.24 -18.27
N HIS A 158 12.80 6.93 -17.21
CA HIS A 158 12.38 7.18 -15.83
C HIS A 158 12.14 8.67 -15.55
N LYS A 159 13.02 9.56 -16.07
CA LYS A 159 12.81 11.02 -16.00
C LYS A 159 11.50 11.49 -16.62
N ARG A 160 10.99 10.74 -17.60
CA ARG A 160 9.73 11.02 -18.32
C ARG A 160 8.53 10.25 -17.75
N GLY A 161 8.71 9.55 -16.63
CA GLY A 161 7.65 8.74 -16.02
C GLY A 161 7.33 7.44 -16.76
N ILE A 162 8.16 7.05 -17.74
CA ILE A 162 8.01 5.80 -18.50
C ILE A 162 8.85 4.72 -17.83
N ARG A 163 8.19 3.62 -17.43
CA ARG A 163 8.88 2.41 -16.97
C ARG A 163 9.25 1.55 -18.15
N ILE A 164 10.43 0.93 -18.13
CA ILE A 164 10.88 0.08 -19.23
C ILE A 164 10.91 -1.37 -18.78
N LEU A 165 10.29 -2.23 -19.56
CA LEU A 165 10.25 -3.68 -19.39
C LEU A 165 11.01 -4.35 -20.54
N LEU A 166 11.63 -5.49 -20.26
CA LEU A 166 12.33 -6.28 -21.27
C LEU A 166 11.54 -7.53 -21.62
N GLU A 167 11.32 -7.77 -22.91
CA GLU A 167 10.88 -9.06 -23.40
C GLU A 167 12.05 -10.05 -23.43
N LEU A 168 11.85 -11.21 -22.82
CA LEU A 168 12.80 -12.31 -22.88
C LEU A 168 12.53 -13.14 -24.14
N PRO A 169 13.57 -13.56 -24.87
CA PRO A 169 13.41 -14.42 -26.03
C PRO A 169 12.78 -15.76 -25.62
N PRO A 170 12.07 -16.44 -26.53
CA PRO A 170 11.56 -17.78 -26.24
C PRO A 170 12.71 -18.71 -25.84
N TRP A 171 12.46 -19.56 -24.86
CA TRP A 171 13.41 -20.53 -24.35
C TRP A 171 12.82 -21.94 -24.40
N GLY A 172 13.67 -22.93 -24.68
CA GLY A 172 13.28 -24.33 -24.81
C GLY A 172 13.23 -24.78 -26.27
N GLU A 173 13.73 -25.98 -26.54
CA GLU A 173 13.46 -26.69 -27.79
C GLU A 173 12.07 -27.33 -27.73
N GLU A 174 11.47 -27.51 -28.90
CA GLU A 174 10.23 -28.27 -29.09
C GLU A 174 10.50 -29.76 -28.81
N GLY A 175 10.49 -30.13 -27.52
CA GLY A 175 10.74 -31.50 -27.08
C GLY A 175 10.75 -31.62 -25.55
N ASP A 176 9.86 -32.47 -25.02
CA ASP A 176 9.85 -32.98 -23.63
C ASP A 176 9.78 -31.91 -22.52
N ALA A 177 8.55 -31.61 -22.09
CA ALA A 177 8.22 -30.72 -20.97
C ALA A 177 8.51 -31.31 -19.57
N SER A 178 9.14 -32.48 -19.45
CA SER A 178 9.45 -33.13 -18.16
C SER A 178 10.89 -32.92 -17.71
N ALA A 179 11.77 -32.49 -18.62
CA ALA A 179 13.17 -32.17 -18.37
C ALA A 179 13.48 -30.67 -18.55
N GLU A 180 12.54 -29.76 -18.22
CA GLU A 180 12.84 -28.35 -17.93
C GLU A 180 13.84 -28.32 -16.76
N SER A 181 15.12 -28.47 -17.10
CA SER A 181 16.20 -28.74 -16.16
C SER A 181 16.36 -27.59 -15.15
N ASN A 182 16.75 -27.93 -13.92
CA ASN A 182 17.12 -26.96 -12.88
C ASN A 182 18.06 -25.85 -13.40
N GLN A 183 18.82 -26.12 -14.47
CA GLN A 183 19.71 -25.18 -15.12
C GLN A 183 18.98 -24.05 -15.85
N THR A 184 17.91 -24.31 -16.61
CA THR A 184 17.16 -23.26 -17.34
C THR A 184 16.50 -22.29 -16.38
N VAL A 185 15.89 -22.83 -15.32
CA VAL A 185 15.28 -22.03 -14.24
C VAL A 185 16.33 -21.19 -13.53
N LYS A 186 17.51 -21.76 -13.29
CA LYS A 186 18.63 -21.05 -12.68
C LYS A 186 19.12 -19.90 -13.57
N LEU A 187 19.35 -20.15 -14.86
CA LEU A 187 19.77 -19.14 -15.83
C LEU A 187 18.75 -18.00 -15.95
N LEU A 188 17.47 -18.33 -16.02
CA LEU A 188 16.40 -17.34 -16.05
C LEU A 188 16.40 -16.50 -14.77
N LYS A 189 16.52 -17.13 -13.59
CA LYS A 189 16.58 -16.42 -12.32
C LYS A 189 17.79 -15.47 -12.25
N GLU A 190 18.96 -15.95 -12.65
CA GLU A 190 20.18 -15.13 -12.70
C GLU A 190 20.03 -13.95 -13.66
N ALA A 191 19.44 -14.16 -14.84
CA ALA A 191 19.19 -13.10 -15.79
C ALA A 191 18.18 -12.06 -15.29
N LEU A 192 17.07 -12.49 -14.69
CA LEU A 192 16.09 -11.60 -14.08
C LEU A 192 16.72 -10.74 -12.97
N GLN A 193 17.55 -11.35 -12.11
CA GLN A 193 18.26 -10.65 -11.05
C GLN A 193 19.28 -9.65 -11.61
N PHE A 194 20.02 -10.03 -12.65
CA PHE A 194 20.95 -9.15 -13.34
C PHE A 194 20.24 -7.91 -13.90
N TRP A 195 19.20 -8.10 -14.72
CA TRP A 195 18.47 -6.98 -15.32
C TRP A 195 17.72 -6.12 -14.29
N GLN A 196 17.25 -6.72 -13.20
CA GLN A 196 16.70 -5.97 -12.09
C GLN A 196 17.76 -5.08 -11.43
N SER A 197 18.99 -5.58 -11.26
CA SER A 197 20.11 -4.78 -10.73
C SER A 197 20.52 -3.64 -11.67
N GLU A 198 20.32 -3.81 -12.98
CA GLU A 198 20.51 -2.77 -14.01
C GLU A 198 19.38 -1.72 -14.04
N GLY A 199 18.28 -1.94 -13.31
CA GLY A 199 17.18 -0.98 -13.19
C GLY A 199 15.98 -1.23 -14.12
N VAL A 200 15.87 -2.44 -14.70
CA VAL A 200 14.69 -2.85 -15.48
C VAL A 200 13.48 -3.03 -14.54
N HIS A 201 12.32 -2.50 -14.95
CA HIS A 201 11.13 -2.40 -14.08
C HIS A 201 10.22 -3.63 -14.17
N GLY A 202 10.46 -4.51 -15.14
CA GLY A 202 9.70 -5.74 -15.33
C GLY A 202 10.10 -6.49 -16.59
N PHE A 203 9.52 -7.66 -16.76
CA PHE A 203 9.88 -8.60 -17.81
C PHE A 203 8.64 -9.13 -18.49
N LEU A 204 8.69 -9.26 -19.81
CA LEU A 204 7.71 -9.99 -20.58
C LEU A 204 8.28 -11.38 -20.90
N VAL A 205 7.54 -12.40 -20.51
CA VAL A 205 7.84 -13.81 -20.72
C VAL A 205 6.79 -14.40 -21.66
N ALA A 206 7.21 -14.80 -22.85
CA ALA A 206 6.38 -15.54 -23.80
C ALA A 206 6.78 -17.02 -23.78
N LYS A 207 5.86 -17.91 -23.38
CA LYS A 207 6.11 -19.37 -23.31
C LYS A 207 5.75 -20.10 -24.61
N ASP A 208 4.91 -19.54 -25.49
CA ASP A 208 4.43 -20.26 -26.68
C ASP A 208 3.86 -19.31 -27.75
N PRO A 209 4.24 -19.43 -29.04
CA PRO A 209 3.63 -18.66 -30.13
C PRO A 209 2.19 -19.10 -30.47
N ALA A 210 1.75 -20.30 -30.05
CA ALA A 210 0.43 -20.82 -30.40
C ALA A 210 -0.71 -20.33 -29.48
N TRP A 211 -0.42 -19.99 -28.24
CA TRP A 211 -1.40 -19.46 -27.28
C TRP A 211 -0.72 -18.47 -26.32
N CYS A 212 -0.78 -17.18 -26.65
CA CYS A 212 -0.12 -16.11 -25.90
C CYS A 212 -0.71 -15.92 -24.49
N LEU A 213 -0.24 -16.68 -23.51
CA LEU A 213 -0.27 -16.29 -22.10
C LEU A 213 0.93 -15.37 -21.85
N LEU A 214 0.77 -14.09 -22.19
CA LEU A 214 1.74 -13.03 -21.89
C LEU A 214 1.90 -12.92 -20.37
N THR A 215 3.03 -13.39 -19.85
CA THR A 215 3.37 -13.26 -18.45
C THR A 215 4.21 -12.01 -18.25
N VAL A 216 3.68 -11.02 -17.54
CA VAL A 216 4.43 -9.82 -17.17
C VAL A 216 4.85 -9.93 -15.70
N SER A 217 6.15 -10.04 -15.45
CA SER A 217 6.75 -10.00 -14.11
C SER A 217 7.10 -8.56 -13.75
N PHE A 218 6.69 -8.10 -12.57
CA PHE A 218 6.96 -6.74 -12.10
C PHE A 218 7.85 -6.79 -10.87
N THR A 219 8.77 -5.83 -10.77
CA THR A 219 9.58 -5.64 -9.57
C THR A 219 8.80 -4.77 -8.58
N THR A 220 8.20 -5.37 -7.54
CA THR A 220 7.67 -4.62 -6.40
C THR A 220 8.62 -4.81 -5.22
N GLY A 221 9.64 -3.95 -5.11
CA GLY A 221 10.74 -4.11 -4.14
C GLY A 221 11.92 -4.94 -4.68
N ASN A 222 12.76 -5.46 -3.78
CA ASN A 222 14.03 -6.16 -4.09
C ASN A 222 13.85 -7.64 -4.52
N GLN A 223 12.64 -8.03 -4.93
CA GLN A 223 12.29 -9.40 -5.33
C GLN A 223 11.50 -9.35 -6.65
N PRO A 224 11.91 -10.11 -7.69
CA PRO A 224 11.13 -10.24 -8.91
C PRO A 224 9.90 -11.12 -8.65
N VAL A 225 8.70 -10.62 -8.95
CA VAL A 225 7.46 -11.39 -8.79
C VAL A 225 7.10 -12.03 -10.14
N ILE A 226 7.44 -13.31 -10.29
CA ILE A 226 7.11 -14.12 -11.47
C ILE A 226 5.66 -14.61 -11.31
N TYR A 227 4.76 -14.15 -12.18
CA TYR A 227 3.36 -14.59 -12.20
C TYR A 227 3.19 -15.72 -13.22
N ASN A 228 2.87 -16.96 -12.82
CA ASN A 228 2.67 -18.05 -13.78
C ASN A 228 1.35 -18.79 -13.50
N ASN A 229 0.59 -19.10 -14.56
CA ASN A 229 -0.62 -19.94 -14.49
C ASN A 229 -0.33 -21.45 -14.64
N ASN A 230 0.92 -21.90 -14.86
CA ASN A 230 1.26 -23.30 -15.12
C ASN A 230 2.60 -23.79 -14.51
N LEU A 231 3.14 -23.13 -13.47
CA LEU A 231 4.23 -23.70 -12.65
C LEU A 231 3.70 -24.15 -11.29
N SER A 232 2.84 -25.16 -11.28
CA SER A 232 2.27 -25.76 -10.05
C SER A 232 3.29 -26.53 -9.19
N GLY A 233 4.60 -26.35 -9.40
CA GLY A 233 5.66 -27.09 -8.70
C GLY A 233 6.74 -26.24 -8.04
N MET A 234 6.74 -24.92 -8.21
CA MET A 234 7.69 -24.04 -7.52
C MET A 234 7.00 -23.41 -6.32
N GLY A 235 7.33 -23.87 -5.12
CA GLY A 235 6.84 -23.34 -3.84
C GLY A 235 7.23 -21.88 -3.60
N MET A 236 6.60 -20.97 -4.34
CA MET A 236 6.69 -19.52 -4.22
C MET A 236 5.27 -19.03 -3.96
N GLU A 237 5.09 -18.29 -2.86
CA GLU A 237 3.79 -17.93 -2.31
C GLU A 237 2.86 -17.22 -3.29
N GLN A 238 1.57 -17.49 -3.11
CA GLN A 238 0.47 -17.09 -3.98
C GLN A 238 0.34 -15.57 -4.09
N HIS A 239 0.76 -15.02 -5.24
CA HIS A 239 0.48 -13.65 -5.64
C HIS A 239 -0.38 -13.62 -6.92
N PRO A 240 -1.29 -12.63 -7.06
CA PRO A 240 -2.38 -12.66 -8.04
C PRO A 240 -1.87 -12.64 -9.49
N VAL A 241 -2.21 -13.68 -10.26
CA VAL A 241 -1.84 -13.85 -11.67
C VAL A 241 -2.68 -12.95 -12.58
N ILE A 242 -2.07 -12.27 -13.56
CA ILE A 242 -2.81 -11.56 -14.63
C ILE A 242 -2.36 -12.04 -16.01
N THR A 243 -3.36 -12.43 -16.81
CA THR A 243 -3.28 -12.78 -18.23
C THR A 243 -3.62 -11.54 -19.07
N LEU A 244 -2.75 -11.12 -19.98
CA LEU A 244 -3.14 -10.15 -21.03
C LEU A 244 -3.75 -10.91 -22.21
N ASN A 245 -5.09 -10.94 -22.29
CA ASN A 245 -5.77 -11.47 -23.46
C ASN A 245 -5.65 -10.51 -24.65
N HIS A 246 -5.31 -11.06 -25.82
CA HIS A 246 -5.14 -10.37 -27.11
C HIS A 246 -6.35 -9.51 -27.55
N ALA A 247 -7.53 -9.72 -26.95
CA ALA A 247 -8.73 -8.92 -27.22
C ALA A 247 -8.58 -7.44 -26.85
N ALA A 248 -7.75 -7.09 -25.86
CA ALA A 248 -7.53 -5.69 -25.47
C ALA A 248 -6.58 -4.93 -26.40
N ALA A 249 -5.67 -5.63 -27.09
CA ALA A 249 -4.71 -5.02 -28.02
C ALA A 249 -5.31 -4.78 -29.42
N SER A 250 -6.27 -5.60 -29.85
CA SER A 250 -6.90 -5.48 -31.17
C SER A 250 -7.92 -4.33 -31.26
N PHE A 251 -8.52 -3.91 -30.15
CA PHE A 251 -9.57 -2.86 -30.16
C PHE A 251 -9.03 -1.45 -30.46
N ALA A 252 -7.73 -1.21 -30.31
CA ALA A 252 -7.10 0.07 -30.60
C ALA A 252 -6.74 0.27 -32.09
N TRP A 253 -6.66 -0.81 -32.87
CA TRP A 253 -6.25 -0.74 -34.29
C TRP A 253 -7.40 -0.47 -35.26
N HIS A 254 -8.66 -0.74 -34.88
CA HIS A 254 -9.81 -0.57 -35.78
C HIS A 254 -10.49 0.81 -35.72
N ASN A 255 -10.03 1.74 -34.86
CA ASN A 255 -10.63 3.08 -34.71
C ASN A 255 -9.66 4.23 -35.03
N ILE A 256 -8.52 3.93 -35.67
CA ILE A 256 -7.59 4.94 -36.18
C ILE A 256 -7.27 4.61 -37.65
N LEU A 257 -8.32 4.57 -38.48
CA LEU A 257 -8.32 4.87 -39.91
C LEU A 257 -9.69 5.42 -40.29
#